data_AF-A0A526XRP4-F1
#
_entry.id   AF-A0A526XRP4-F1
#
_cell.length_a   1.000
_cell.length_b   1.000
_cell.length_c   1.000
_cell.angle_alpha   90.00
_cell.angle_beta   90.00
_cell.angle_gamma   90.00
#
_symmetry.space_group_name_H-M   'P 1'
#
loop_
_entity.id
_entity.type
_entity.pdbx_description
1 polymer ?
#
loop_
_entity_poly.entity_id
_entity_poly.type
_entity_poly.pdbx_seq_one_letter_code
_entity_poly.pdbx_strand_id
1 'polypeptide(L)'
;HNYIVEVELSARELSQHGFVRDYHDLAALKHYIDETLDHRHLNDVLGHDHVTAECLAKHFYDWCKAQIPETSAVRVSETPKTWAEYRP
;
A
#
# COMPACT_ATOMS: atom_id res chain seq x y z
N HIS A 1 -15.69 2.68 5.90
CA HIS A 1 -15.68 2.30 4.47
C HIS A 1 -14.77 1.09 4.31
N ASN A 2 -15.01 0.26 3.29
CA ASN A 2 -14.12 -0.87 3.01
C ASN A 2 -13.15 -0.43 1.91
N TYR A 3 -11.92 -0.10 2.29
CA TYR A 3 -10.88 0.26 1.35
C TYR A 3 -10.19 -0.99 0.80
N ILE A 4 -9.84 -0.96 -0.48
CA ILE A 4 -8.96 -1.93 -1.12
C ILE A 4 -7.66 -1.20 -1.45
N VAL A 5 -6.53 -1.80 -1.05
CA VAL A 5 -5.19 -1.30 -1.34
C VAL A 5 -4.49 -2.32 -2.24
N GLU A 6 -4.10 -1.91 -3.44
CA GLU A 6 -3.31 -2.73 -4.37
C GLU A 6 -1.88 -2.19 -4.42
N VAL A 7 -0.90 -3.04 -4.14
CA VAL A 7 0.53 -2.68 -4.19
C VAL A 7 1.16 -3.37 -5.39
N GLU A 8 1.74 -2.58 -6.30
CA GLU A 8 2.47 -3.07 -7.46
C GLU A 8 3.96 -3.16 -7.14
N LEU A 9 4.56 -4.31 -7.43
CA LEU A 9 5.99 -4.55 -7.32
C LEU A 9 6.59 -4.77 -8.70
N SER A 10 7.78 -4.22 -8.94
CA SER A 10 8.53 -4.42 -10.19
C SER A 10 10.02 -4.59 -9.92
N ALA A 11 10.66 -5.43 -10.74
CA ALA A 11 12.11 -5.61 -10.75
C ALA A 11 12.58 -5.82 -12.20
N ARG A 12 13.84 -5.47 -12.47
CA ARG A 12 14.48 -5.71 -13.78
C ARG A 12 14.70 -7.19 -14.07
N GLU A 13 14.98 -7.95 -13.03
CA GLU A 13 15.23 -9.38 -13.07
C GLU A 13 14.45 -10.04 -11.93
N LEU A 14 14.12 -11.31 -12.11
CA LEU A 14 13.53 -12.13 -11.06
C LEU A 14 14.64 -12.59 -10.11
N SER A 15 14.28 -12.86 -8.85
CA SER A 15 15.18 -13.51 -7.89
C SER A 15 15.58 -14.91 -8.36
N GLN A 16 16.54 -15.53 -7.67
CA GLN A 16 16.97 -16.91 -7.92
C GLN A 16 15.83 -17.95 -7.86
N HIS A 17 14.70 -17.60 -7.22
CA HIS A 17 13.51 -18.44 -7.11
C HIS A 17 12.44 -18.12 -8.17
N GLY A 18 12.66 -17.13 -9.04
CA GLY A 18 11.74 -16.76 -10.12
C GLY A 18 10.63 -15.78 -9.73
N PHE A 19 10.81 -14.99 -8.66
CA PHE A 19 9.83 -13.98 -8.21
C PHE A 19 10.45 -12.59 -8.13
N VAL A 20 9.62 -11.54 -8.22
CA VAL A 20 10.01 -10.18 -7.82
C VAL A 20 10.26 -10.12 -6.32
N ARG A 21 9.34 -10.70 -5.53
CA ARG A 21 9.42 -10.82 -4.07
C ARG A 21 8.66 -12.08 -3.63
N ASP A 22 9.06 -12.70 -2.53
CA ASP A 22 8.25 -13.74 -1.87
C ASP A 22 7.02 -13.08 -1.19
N TYR A 23 5.86 -13.74 -1.26
CA TYR A 23 4.65 -13.26 -0.60
C TYR A 23 4.75 -13.27 0.94
N HIS A 24 5.58 -14.14 1.53
CA HIS A 24 5.81 -14.13 2.98
C HIS A 24 6.46 -12.83 3.43
N ASP A 25 7.33 -12.23 2.61
CA ASP A 25 7.94 -10.93 2.92
C ASP A 25 6.90 -9.79 2.93
N LEU A 26 5.76 -9.98 2.25
CA LEU A 26 4.67 -9.00 2.21
C LEU A 26 3.79 -9.06 3.46
N ALA A 27 4.01 -10.03 4.37
CA ALA A 27 3.30 -10.10 5.64
C ALA A 27 3.46 -8.82 6.47
N ALA A 28 4.60 -8.13 6.37
CA ALA A 28 4.82 -6.85 7.03
C ALA A 28 3.76 -5.79 6.67
N LEU A 29 3.36 -5.72 5.39
CA LEU A 29 2.29 -4.81 4.96
C LEU A 29 0.94 -5.19 5.58
N LYS A 30 0.64 -6.49 5.60
CA LYS A 30 -0.59 -6.99 6.22
C LYS A 30 -0.63 -6.63 7.71
N HIS A 31 0.45 -6.91 8.45
CA HIS A 31 0.55 -6.57 9.87
C HIS A 31 0.40 -5.07 10.11
N TYR A 32 1.05 -4.25 9.28
CA TYR A 32 0.89 -2.81 9.36
C TYR A 32 -0.58 -2.37 9.20
N ILE A 33 -1.29 -2.89 8.18
CA ILE A 33 -2.71 -2.58 7.97
C ILE A 33 -3.55 -3.03 9.16
N ASP A 34 -3.43 -4.30 9.57
CA ASP A 34 -4.24 -4.88 10.66
C ASP A 34 -4.04 -4.14 11.99
N GLU A 35 -2.79 -3.79 12.31
CA GLU A 35 -2.45 -3.23 13.62
C GLU A 35 -2.68 -1.73 13.70
N THR A 36 -2.53 -0.99 12.59
CA THR A 36 -2.48 0.48 12.61
C THR A 36 -3.62 1.18 11.89
N LEU A 37 -4.30 0.52 10.95
CA LEU A 37 -5.28 1.16 10.07
C LEU A 37 -6.66 0.50 10.15
N ASP A 38 -6.72 -0.83 10.21
CA ASP A 38 -7.98 -1.55 10.26
C ASP A 38 -8.77 -1.23 11.53
N HIS A 39 -10.09 -1.09 11.39
CA HIS A 39 -11.01 -0.67 12.46
C HIS A 39 -10.63 0.61 13.22
N ARG A 40 -9.81 1.49 12.63
CA ARG A 40 -9.38 2.77 13.23
C ARG A 40 -9.85 3.98 12.40
N HIS A 41 -9.85 5.15 13.04
CA HIS A 41 -10.16 6.40 12.39
C HIS A 41 -8.92 6.94 11.66
N LEU A 42 -8.96 6.98 10.32
CA LEU A 42 -7.78 7.28 9.50
C LEU A 42 -7.20 8.68 9.76
N ASN A 43 -8.03 9.68 10.11
CA ASN A 43 -7.52 11.03 10.41
C ASN A 43 -6.60 11.02 11.63
N ASP A 44 -6.89 10.16 12.61
CA ASP A 44 -6.10 10.06 13.85
C ASP A 44 -4.79 9.32 13.57
N VAL A 45 -4.84 8.30 12.71
CA VAL A 45 -3.67 7.50 12.33
C VAL A 45 -2.70 8.31 11.45
N LEU A 46 -3.22 9.08 10.49
CA LEU A 46 -2.41 9.92 9.60
C LEU A 46 -2.09 11.30 10.18
N GLY A 47 -2.76 11.71 11.26
CA GLY A 47 -2.55 12.99 11.94
C GLY A 47 -3.09 14.21 11.18
N HIS A 48 -3.99 14.01 10.21
CA HIS A 48 -4.61 15.10 9.44
C HIS A 48 -5.96 14.67 8.84
N ASP A 49 -6.81 15.63 8.52
CA ASP A 49 -8.15 15.37 7.97
C ASP A 49 -8.17 15.05 6.46
N HIS A 50 -7.04 15.14 5.76
CA HIS A 50 -6.94 14.89 4.32
C HIS A 50 -6.76 13.39 4.00
N VAL A 51 -7.74 12.56 4.37
CA VAL A 51 -7.73 11.09 4.13
C VAL A 51 -8.36 10.71 2.79
N THR A 52 -7.97 11.38 1.70
CA THR A 52 -8.47 11.02 0.37
C THR A 52 -7.79 9.76 -0.17
N ALA A 53 -8.37 9.15 -1.21
CA ALA A 53 -7.76 7.98 -1.86
C ALA A 53 -6.35 8.27 -2.42
N GLU A 54 -6.12 9.49 -2.91
CA GLU A 54 -4.81 9.95 -3.40
C GLU A 54 -3.78 10.04 -2.26
N CYS A 55 -4.16 10.66 -1.14
CA CYS A 55 -3.30 10.78 0.05
C CYS A 55 -2.99 9.39 0.63
N LEU A 56 -3.99 8.50 0.69
CA LEU A 56 -3.79 7.12 1.11
C LEU A 56 -2.86 6.37 0.16
N ALA A 57 -3.05 6.48 -1.15
CA ALA A 57 -2.18 5.83 -2.14
C ALA A 57 -0.73 6.27 -1.98
N LYS A 58 -0.48 7.57 -1.78
CA LYS A 58 0.86 8.09 -1.50
C LYS A 58 1.41 7.56 -0.17
N HIS A 59 0.61 7.58 0.90
CA HIS A 59 1.03 7.09 2.22
C HIS A 59 1.46 5.63 2.19
N PHE A 60 0.64 4.77 1.58
CA PHE A 60 0.98 3.36 1.41
C PHE A 60 2.17 3.17 0.50
N TYR A 61 2.33 3.98 -0.56
CA TYR A 61 3.52 3.94 -1.38
C TYR A 61 4.78 4.26 -0.57
N ASP A 62 4.78 5.36 0.18
CA ASP A 62 5.95 5.79 0.97
C ASP A 62 6.33 4.72 2.01
N TRP A 63 5.33 4.15 2.69
CA TRP A 63 5.53 3.06 3.65
C TRP A 63 6.07 1.80 2.98
N CYS A 64 5.43 1.36 1.89
CA CYS A 64 5.84 0.17 1.15
C CYS A 64 7.24 0.36 0.57
N LYS A 65 7.55 1.51 -0.01
CA LYS A 65 8.85 1.78 -0.62
C LYS A 65 10.00 1.72 0.38
N ALA A 66 9.75 2.13 1.63
CA ALA A 66 10.73 2.06 2.71
C ALA A 66 11.06 0.63 3.15
N GLN A 67 10.09 -0.30 3.07
CA GLN A 67 10.24 -1.69 3.53
C GLN A 67 10.44 -2.71 2.38
N ILE A 68 9.89 -2.38 1.22
CA ILE A 68 9.77 -3.19 -0.01
C ILE A 68 10.27 -2.31 -1.18
N PRO A 69 11.59 -2.25 -1.41
CA PRO A 69 12.17 -1.36 -2.42
C PRO A 69 11.65 -1.57 -3.85
N GLU A 70 11.08 -2.75 -4.14
CA GLU A 70 10.50 -3.12 -5.42
C GLU A 70 9.15 -2.44 -5.70
N THR A 71 8.55 -1.73 -4.74
CA THR A 71 7.27 -1.02 -4.95
C THR A 71 7.38 0.03 -6.05
N SER A 72 6.54 -0.12 -7.08
CA SER A 72 6.45 0.78 -8.25
C SER A 72 5.22 1.67 -8.23
N ALA A 73 4.10 1.20 -7.67
CA ALA A 73 2.88 1.98 -7.53
C ALA A 73 2.00 1.43 -6.41
N VAL A 74 1.11 2.28 -5.90
CA VAL A 74 0.02 1.86 -5.02
C VAL A 74 -1.28 2.47 -5.49
N ARG A 75 -2.35 1.67 -5.48
CA ARG A 75 -3.71 2.09 -5.79
C ARG A 75 -4.62 1.88 -4.58
N VAL A 76 -5.50 2.85 -4.33
CA VAL A 76 -6.50 2.80 -3.25
C VAL A 76 -7.89 3.02 -3.81
N SER A 77 -8.81 2.14 -3.44
CA SER A 77 -10.22 2.17 -3.85
C SER A 77 -11.12 2.15 -2.62
N GLU A 78 -11.89 3.22 -2.39
CA GLU A 78 -12.92 3.26 -1.34
C GLU A 78 -14.21 2.55 -1.76
N THR A 79 -14.52 2.62 -3.06
CA THR A 79 -15.65 1.93 -3.67
C THR A 79 -15.16 1.08 -4.84
N PRO A 80 -15.89 0.05 -5.26
CA PRO A 80 -15.46 -0.78 -6.39
C PRO A 80 -15.34 -0.06 -7.74
N LYS A 81 -15.87 1.18 -7.85
CA LYS A 81 -15.96 1.92 -9.12
C LYS A 81 -14.90 3.01 -9.28
N THR A 82 -14.21 3.38 -8.22
CA THR A 82 -13.32 4.55 -8.19
C THR A 82 -12.05 4.23 -7.45
N TRP A 83 -10.93 4.65 -8.00
CA TRP A 83 -9.62 4.48 -7.39
C TRP A 83 -8.73 5.69 -7.66
N ALA A 84 -7.72 5.87 -6.80
CA ALA A 84 -6.58 6.73 -7.05
C ALA A 84 -5.30 5.87 -7.09
N GLU A 85 -4.40 6.17 -8.02
CA GLU A 85 -3.09 5.52 -8.12
C GLU A 85 -1.99 6.57 -7.90
N TYR A 86 -1.00 6.21 -7.07
CA TYR A 86 0.24 6.95 -6.92
C TYR A 86 1.40 6.14 -7.50
N ARG A 87 2.11 6.74 -8.47
CA ARG A 87 3.28 6.19 -9.17
C ARG A 87 4.27 7.33 -9.43
N PRO A 88 5.43 7.35 -8.75
CA PRO A 88 6.43 8.41 -8.94
C PRO A 88 7.26 8.24 -10.22
#